data_AF-A0A819QFL3-F1
#
_entry.id   AF-A0A819QFL3-F1
#
_cell.length_a   1.000
_cell.length_b   1.000
_cell.length_c   1.000
_cell.angle_alpha   90.00
_cell.angle_beta   90.00
_cell.angle_gamma   90.00
#
_symmetry.space_group_name_H-M   'P 1'
#
loop_
_entity.id
_entity.type
_entity.pdbx_description
1 polymer ?
#
loop_
_entity_poly.entity_id
_entity_poly.type
_entity_poly.pdbx_seq_one_letter_code
_entity_poly.pdbx_strand_id
1 'polypeptide(L)'
;MSLNVYECVKSIKRRIEEEPTAPVSLLYDQQVKKFRRENGTAAEVPVFDRIKSSLYEYRSSKQPPIPKTLASIDVPYSLTRTLMGQNFLFCNNNLLSILGFASPMAIQLLGANPHWSSDGTFRTAPKLFYQSYSIHIWDDYTMKPVVYAALLNKNINTYDIFLSELTAYAKTNGISLLPKSILIDFEMAAYNAFSKNFPTSKIKGC
;
A
#
# COMPACT_ATOMS: atom_id res chain seq x y z
N MET A 1 15.83 -30.18 -16.07
CA MET A 1 15.08 -28.98 -16.52
C MET A 1 15.41 -28.79 -17.99
N SER A 2 14.43 -28.71 -18.89
CA SER A 2 14.71 -28.49 -20.33
C SER A 2 15.27 -27.10 -20.57
N LEU A 3 16.01 -26.92 -21.67
CA LEU A 3 16.64 -25.64 -22.02
C LEU A 3 15.60 -24.51 -22.16
N ASN A 4 14.44 -24.81 -22.75
CA ASN A 4 13.34 -23.86 -22.91
C ASN A 4 12.75 -23.42 -21.56
N VAL A 5 12.57 -24.37 -20.62
CA VAL A 5 12.10 -24.05 -19.27
C VAL A 5 13.12 -23.19 -18.52
N TYR A 6 14.41 -23.50 -18.66
CA TYR A 6 15.49 -22.71 -18.04
C TYR A 6 15.50 -21.26 -18.56
N GLU A 7 15.44 -21.05 -19.88
CA GLU A 7 15.43 -19.70 -20.48
C GLU A 7 14.15 -18.92 -20.10
N CYS A 8 13.00 -19.59 -20.03
CA CYS A 8 11.78 -18.96 -19.55
C CYS A 8 11.92 -18.48 -18.08
N VAL A 9 12.44 -19.33 -17.18
CA VAL A 9 12.70 -18.93 -15.77
C VAL A 9 13.69 -17.77 -15.69
N LYS A 10 14.75 -17.79 -16.50
CA LYS A 10 15.74 -16.71 -16.55
C LYS A 10 15.12 -15.39 -17.01
N SER A 11 14.23 -15.41 -17.99
CA SER A 11 13.50 -14.22 -18.45
C SER A 11 12.60 -13.63 -17.36
N ILE A 12 11.95 -14.47 -16.55
CA ILE A 12 11.14 -14.05 -15.41
C ILE A 12 12.03 -13.40 -14.35
N LYS A 13 13.16 -14.02 -14.01
CA LYS A 13 14.11 -13.46 -13.04
C LYS A 13 14.65 -12.11 -13.48
N ARG A 14 14.97 -11.91 -14.77
CA ARG A 14 15.38 -10.61 -15.30
C ARG A 14 14.29 -9.54 -15.07
N ARG A 15 13.03 -9.85 -15.33
CA ARG A 15 11.92 -8.91 -15.06
C ARG A 15 11.74 -8.59 -13.58
N ILE A 16 12.03 -9.55 -12.70
CA ILE A 16 12.05 -9.29 -11.25
C ILE A 16 13.15 -8.29 -10.89
N GLU A 17 14.28 -8.26 -11.59
CA GLU A 17 15.34 -7.25 -11.34
C GLU A 17 14.94 -5.87 -11.83
N GLU A 18 14.27 -5.80 -12.98
CA GLU A 18 13.78 -4.55 -13.55
C GLU A 18 12.64 -3.96 -12.69
N GLU A 19 11.74 -4.81 -12.18
CA GLU A 19 10.55 -4.42 -11.43
C GLU A 19 10.38 -5.25 -10.13
N PRO A 20 11.27 -5.09 -9.14
CA PRO A 20 11.26 -5.91 -7.94
C PRO A 20 10.04 -5.67 -7.06
N THR A 21 9.26 -4.61 -7.29
CA THR A 21 8.04 -4.29 -6.55
C THR A 21 6.77 -4.87 -7.18
N ALA A 22 6.82 -5.33 -8.43
CA ALA A 22 5.67 -5.90 -9.12
C ALA A 22 5.28 -7.30 -8.57
N PRO A 23 4.00 -7.70 -8.67
CA PRO A 23 3.57 -9.05 -8.28
C PRO A 23 4.29 -10.14 -9.10
N VAL A 24 4.88 -11.13 -8.43
CA VAL A 24 5.62 -12.23 -9.08
C VAL A 24 4.73 -13.02 -10.04
N SER A 25 3.47 -13.25 -9.67
CA SER A 25 2.48 -13.93 -10.52
C SER A 25 2.23 -13.17 -11.83
N LEU A 26 2.10 -11.84 -11.75
CA LEU A 26 1.92 -10.99 -12.93
C LEU A 26 3.14 -11.07 -13.86
N LEU A 27 4.35 -10.95 -13.30
CA LEU A 27 5.59 -11.05 -14.08
C LEU A 27 5.73 -12.43 -14.73
N TYR A 28 5.40 -13.50 -14.00
CA TYR A 28 5.36 -14.87 -14.53
C TYR A 28 4.37 -14.97 -15.71
N ASP A 29 3.12 -14.54 -15.53
CA ASP A 29 2.09 -14.65 -16.57
C ASP A 29 2.48 -13.86 -17.84
N GLN A 30 3.04 -12.67 -17.66
CA GLN A 30 3.53 -11.83 -18.76
C GLN A 30 4.67 -12.52 -19.52
N GLN A 31 5.68 -13.05 -18.81
CA GLN A 31 6.83 -13.68 -19.46
C GLN A 31 6.49 -15.03 -20.08
N VAL A 32 5.61 -15.84 -19.47
CA VAL A 32 5.14 -17.09 -20.07
C VAL A 32 4.35 -16.82 -21.35
N LYS A 33 3.47 -15.80 -21.35
CA LYS A 33 2.76 -15.37 -22.56
C LYS A 33 3.73 -14.91 -23.65
N LYS A 34 4.72 -14.10 -23.29
CA LYS A 34 5.76 -13.65 -24.23
C LYS A 34 6.57 -14.82 -24.80
N PHE A 35 7.02 -15.73 -23.94
CA PHE A 35 7.83 -16.88 -24.33
C PHE A 35 7.10 -17.80 -25.31
N ARG A 36 5.81 -18.08 -25.08
CA ARG A 36 4.98 -18.88 -26.00
C ARG A 36 4.73 -18.19 -27.35
N ARG A 37 4.68 -16.85 -27.39
CA ARG A 37 4.58 -16.12 -28.67
C ARG A 37 5.86 -16.27 -29.49
N GLU A 38 7.02 -16.29 -28.83
CA GLU A 38 8.33 -16.36 -29.47
C GLU A 38 8.73 -17.80 -29.85
N ASN A 39 8.31 -18.80 -29.07
CA ASN A 39 8.77 -20.20 -29.19
C ASN A 39 7.66 -21.19 -29.56
N GLY A 40 6.43 -20.72 -29.78
CA GLY A 40 5.26 -21.53 -30.12
C GLY A 40 4.35 -21.83 -28.91
N THR A 41 3.06 -22.01 -29.19
CA THR A 41 2.01 -22.21 -28.16
C THR A 41 2.20 -23.47 -27.33
N ALA A 42 2.76 -24.53 -27.93
CA ALA A 42 3.09 -25.79 -27.29
C ALA A 42 4.47 -25.79 -26.60
N ALA A 43 5.18 -24.65 -26.58
CA ALA A 43 6.46 -24.55 -25.90
C ALA A 43 6.32 -24.90 -24.42
N GLU A 44 7.21 -25.77 -23.95
CA GLU A 44 7.29 -26.17 -22.55
C GLU A 44 7.65 -24.96 -21.68
N VAL A 45 6.87 -24.74 -20.62
CA VAL A 45 7.04 -23.62 -19.68
C VAL A 45 7.00 -24.15 -18.24
N PRO A 46 7.69 -23.49 -17.30
CA PRO A 46 7.65 -23.92 -15.91
C PRO A 46 6.22 -23.80 -15.35
N VAL A 47 5.82 -24.75 -14.49
CA VAL A 47 4.59 -24.61 -13.69
C VAL A 47 4.86 -23.64 -12.55
N PHE A 48 4.03 -22.59 -12.41
CA PHE A 48 4.22 -21.53 -11.42
C PHE A 48 4.51 -22.06 -10.02
N ASP A 49 3.68 -22.97 -9.49
CA ASP A 49 3.83 -23.48 -8.12
C ASP A 49 5.16 -24.20 -7.88
N ARG A 50 5.76 -24.80 -8.91
CA ARG A 50 7.07 -25.47 -8.79
C ARG A 50 8.24 -24.50 -8.67
N ILE A 51 8.10 -23.29 -9.23
CA ILE A 51 9.15 -22.27 -9.23
C ILE A 51 8.85 -21.09 -8.29
N LYS A 52 7.64 -21.05 -7.72
CA LYS A 52 7.13 -19.96 -6.89
C LYS A 52 8.12 -19.56 -5.81
N SER A 53 8.52 -20.49 -4.93
CA SER A 53 9.45 -20.18 -3.84
C SER A 53 10.76 -19.57 -4.34
N SER A 54 11.36 -20.16 -5.40
CA SER A 54 12.60 -19.64 -5.98
C SER A 54 12.44 -18.24 -6.57
N LEU A 55 11.30 -17.94 -7.20
CA LEU A 55 11.04 -16.59 -7.73
C LEU A 55 10.84 -15.57 -6.60
N TYR A 56 10.14 -15.93 -5.53
CA TYR A 56 9.93 -15.04 -4.37
C TYR A 56 11.23 -14.81 -3.59
N GLU A 57 12.06 -15.84 -3.39
CA GLU A 57 13.40 -15.72 -2.82
C GLU A 57 14.28 -14.82 -3.68
N TYR A 58 14.28 -15.03 -5.00
CA TYR A 58 15.03 -14.19 -5.93
C TYR A 58 14.57 -12.73 -5.85
N ARG A 59 13.26 -12.48 -5.84
CA ARG A 59 12.69 -11.14 -5.66
C ARG A 59 13.12 -10.51 -4.32
N SER A 60 13.07 -11.28 -3.23
CA SER A 60 13.50 -10.80 -1.92
C SER A 60 14.97 -10.40 -1.92
N SER A 61 15.83 -11.08 -2.68
CA SER A 61 17.26 -10.73 -2.81
C SER A 61 17.51 -9.42 -3.56
N LYS A 62 16.51 -8.92 -4.30
CA LYS A 62 16.58 -7.67 -5.07
C LYS A 62 15.86 -6.51 -4.38
N GLN A 63 15.28 -6.75 -3.21
CA GLN A 63 14.62 -5.74 -2.40
C GLN A 63 15.51 -5.31 -1.23
N PRO A 64 15.30 -4.10 -0.69
CA PRO A 64 15.94 -3.68 0.55
C PRO A 64 15.66 -4.69 1.67
N PRO A 65 16.62 -4.89 2.59
CA PRO A 65 16.42 -5.78 3.72
C PRO A 65 15.25 -5.29 4.57
N ILE A 66 14.42 -6.21 5.05
CA ILE A 66 13.31 -5.88 5.95
C ILE A 66 13.90 -5.28 7.24
N PRO A 67 13.47 -4.06 7.63
CA PRO A 67 13.94 -3.45 8.87
C PRO A 67 13.66 -4.33 10.09
N LYS A 68 14.61 -4.38 11.02
CA LYS A 68 14.48 -5.16 12.27
C LYS A 68 14.09 -4.29 13.47
N THR A 69 14.29 -2.99 13.37
CA THR A 69 13.93 -2.01 14.41
C THR A 69 13.29 -0.79 13.76
N LEU A 70 12.49 -0.03 14.53
CA LEU A 70 11.87 1.20 14.04
C LEU A 70 12.91 2.25 13.62
N ALA A 71 13.99 2.38 14.39
CA ALA A 71 15.07 3.32 14.10
C ALA A 71 15.84 2.99 12.81
N SER A 72 15.78 1.74 12.34
CA SER A 72 16.40 1.32 11.07
C SER A 72 15.44 1.40 9.88
N ILE A 73 14.22 1.93 10.05
CA ILE A 73 13.29 2.11 8.94
C ILE A 73 13.80 3.28 8.11
N ASP A 74 14.35 2.96 6.95
CA ASP A 74 14.61 3.90 5.87
C ASP A 74 13.74 3.50 4.68
N VAL A 75 12.82 4.38 4.26
CA VAL A 75 11.89 4.08 3.17
C VAL A 75 12.57 4.46 1.85
N PRO A 76 12.91 3.49 0.98
CA PRO A 76 13.57 3.78 -0.29
C PRO A 76 12.73 4.74 -1.13
N TYR A 77 13.40 5.65 -1.84
CA TYR A 77 12.75 6.64 -2.71
C TYR A 77 11.79 6.01 -3.73
N SER A 78 12.10 4.82 -4.26
CA SER A 78 11.22 4.11 -5.18
C SER A 78 9.88 3.69 -4.55
N LEU A 79 9.82 3.52 -3.23
CA LEU A 79 8.61 3.17 -2.48
C LEU A 79 7.87 4.41 -1.96
N THR A 80 8.47 5.60 -2.02
CA THR A 80 7.80 6.85 -1.65
C THR A 80 6.94 7.41 -2.78
N ARG A 81 6.91 6.75 -3.95
CA ARG A 81 6.26 7.24 -5.17
C ARG A 81 5.33 6.21 -5.80
N THR A 82 4.36 6.70 -6.57
CA THR A 82 3.54 5.87 -7.45
C THR A 82 4.35 5.39 -8.66
N LEU A 83 3.81 4.43 -9.42
CA LEU A 83 4.40 3.98 -10.70
C LEU A 83 4.54 5.12 -11.72
N MET A 84 3.78 6.20 -11.58
CA MET A 84 3.86 7.41 -12.41
C MET A 84 4.80 8.47 -11.82
N GLY A 85 5.56 8.16 -10.77
CA GLY A 85 6.53 9.07 -10.14
C GLY A 85 5.90 10.15 -9.24
N GLN A 86 4.59 10.11 -8.99
CA GLN A 86 3.92 11.05 -8.10
C GLN A 86 4.24 10.72 -6.64
N ASN A 87 4.19 11.72 -5.76
CA ASN A 87 4.36 11.50 -4.33
C ASN A 87 3.33 10.49 -3.81
N PHE A 88 3.75 9.56 -2.96
CA PHE A 88 2.86 8.57 -2.36
C PHE A 88 3.02 8.53 -0.84
N LEU A 89 4.25 8.58 -0.31
CA LEU A 89 4.49 8.75 1.12
C LEU A 89 4.32 10.23 1.49
N PHE A 90 3.29 10.57 2.26
CA PHE A 90 3.04 11.95 2.69
C PHE A 90 3.44 12.20 4.15
N CYS A 91 3.49 11.16 4.97
CA CYS A 91 3.88 11.26 6.37
C CYS A 91 4.95 10.21 6.68
N ASN A 92 6.08 10.66 7.22
CA ASN A 92 7.12 9.81 7.79
C ASN A 92 7.58 10.40 9.12
N ASN A 93 6.75 10.19 10.16
CA ASN A 93 7.03 10.71 11.49
C ASN A 93 7.81 9.68 12.30
N ASN A 94 9.14 9.83 12.34
CA ASN A 94 10.03 8.90 13.03
C ASN A 94 9.81 8.86 14.55
N LEU A 95 9.37 9.97 15.17
CA LEU A 95 9.17 10.06 16.63
C LEU A 95 8.02 9.17 17.11
N LEU A 96 6.95 9.12 16.33
CA LEU A 96 5.78 8.29 16.64
C LEU A 96 5.66 7.04 15.77
N SER A 97 6.62 6.85 14.86
CA SER A 97 6.63 5.78 13.87
C SER A 97 5.28 5.72 13.13
N ILE A 98 4.94 6.81 12.45
CA ILE A 98 3.77 6.89 11.57
C ILE A 98 4.28 6.98 10.14
N LEU A 99 3.86 6.03 9.31
CA LEU A 99 4.00 6.11 7.86
C LEU A 99 2.62 6.30 7.25
N GLY A 100 2.42 7.37 6.49
CA GLY A 100 1.16 7.69 5.82
C GLY A 100 1.33 7.73 4.30
N PHE A 101 0.45 7.05 3.58
CA PHE A 101 0.51 6.88 2.14
C PHE A 101 -0.80 7.29 1.45
N ALA A 102 -0.70 8.17 0.46
CA ALA A 102 -1.78 8.59 -0.43
C ALA A 102 -1.19 9.30 -1.65
N SER A 103 -1.66 8.95 -2.85
CA SER A 103 -1.30 9.70 -4.06
C SER A 103 -2.11 11.00 -4.16
N PRO A 104 -1.67 12.00 -4.94
CA PRO A 104 -2.47 13.20 -5.19
C PRO A 104 -3.88 12.88 -5.71
N MET A 105 -4.00 11.90 -6.61
CA MET A 105 -5.29 11.42 -7.11
C MET A 105 -6.15 10.84 -5.98
N ALA A 106 -5.56 10.06 -5.07
CA ALA A 106 -6.28 9.48 -3.95
C ALA A 106 -6.80 10.57 -2.99
N ILE A 107 -6.05 11.64 -2.79
CA ILE A 107 -6.48 12.81 -2.03
C ILE A 107 -7.61 13.57 -2.73
N GLN A 108 -7.55 13.73 -4.05
CA GLN A 108 -8.65 14.32 -4.82
C GLN A 108 -9.93 13.50 -4.66
N LEU A 109 -9.84 12.17 -4.79
CA LEU A 109 -10.95 11.25 -4.56
C LEU A 109 -11.48 11.35 -3.12
N LEU A 110 -10.60 11.39 -2.12
CA LEU A 110 -10.98 11.53 -0.72
C LEU A 110 -11.74 12.84 -0.45
N GLY A 111 -11.27 13.96 -1.01
CA GLY A 111 -11.91 15.28 -0.87
C GLY A 111 -13.23 15.40 -1.65
N ALA A 112 -13.35 14.74 -2.79
CA ALA A 112 -14.59 14.73 -3.58
C ALA A 112 -15.70 13.88 -2.94
N ASN A 113 -15.35 12.93 -2.07
CA ASN A 113 -16.30 12.00 -1.46
C ASN A 113 -16.67 12.42 -0.03
N PRO A 114 -17.95 12.69 0.26
CA PRO A 114 -18.38 13.17 1.57
C PRO A 114 -18.54 12.06 2.62
N HIS A 115 -18.50 10.80 2.22
CA HIS A 115 -18.73 9.65 3.10
C HIS A 115 -17.49 8.78 3.12
N TRP A 116 -16.87 8.67 4.29
CA TRP A 116 -15.67 7.88 4.49
C TRP A 116 -15.97 6.67 5.35
N SER A 117 -15.16 5.64 5.18
CA SER A 117 -15.03 4.55 6.14
C SER A 117 -13.57 4.40 6.52
N SER A 118 -13.26 4.03 7.75
CA SER A 118 -11.90 3.68 8.12
C SER A 118 -11.84 2.38 8.89
N ASP A 119 -10.74 1.65 8.72
CA ASP A 119 -10.54 0.32 9.28
C ASP A 119 -9.08 0.11 9.70
N GLY A 120 -8.89 -0.58 10.82
CA GLY A 120 -7.59 -0.97 11.36
C GLY A 120 -7.39 -2.48 11.24
N THR A 121 -6.37 -2.90 10.48
CA THR A 121 -6.04 -4.32 10.29
C THR A 121 -4.77 -4.69 11.05
N PHE A 122 -4.89 -5.64 12.00
CA PHE A 122 -3.79 -6.06 12.87
C PHE A 122 -3.00 -7.24 12.29
N ARG A 123 -3.69 -8.23 11.71
CA ARG A 123 -3.06 -9.48 11.21
C ARG A 123 -2.12 -9.24 10.04
N THR A 124 -2.40 -8.22 9.24
CA THR A 124 -1.66 -7.83 8.04
C THR A 124 -0.69 -6.68 8.28
N ALA A 125 -0.61 -6.19 9.51
CA ALA A 125 0.32 -5.12 9.87
C ALA A 125 1.77 -5.56 9.64
N PRO A 126 2.66 -4.69 9.13
CA PRO A 126 4.07 -5.00 9.07
C PRO A 126 4.59 -5.27 10.49
N LYS A 127 5.52 -6.22 10.63
CA LYS A 127 5.96 -6.78 11.93
C LYS A 127 6.36 -5.75 12.99
N LEU A 128 6.84 -4.58 12.57
CA LEU A 128 7.28 -3.50 13.47
C LEU A 128 6.15 -2.55 13.89
N PHE A 129 4.98 -2.62 13.26
CA PHE A 129 3.82 -1.77 13.52
C PHE A 129 2.72 -2.59 14.17
N TYR A 130 1.88 -1.91 14.96
CA TYR A 130 0.76 -2.56 15.63
C TYR A 130 -0.40 -2.81 14.66
N GLN A 131 -0.62 -1.88 13.73
CA GLN A 131 -1.72 -1.97 12.76
C GLN A 131 -1.37 -1.33 11.42
N SER A 132 -2.02 -1.83 10.36
CA SER A 132 -2.20 -1.09 9.12
C SER A 132 -3.59 -0.47 9.12
N TYR A 133 -3.65 0.85 9.02
CA TYR A 133 -4.89 1.61 9.01
C TYR A 133 -5.22 2.08 7.59
N SER A 134 -6.49 2.11 7.21
CA SER A 134 -6.91 2.64 5.92
C SER A 134 -8.16 3.49 6.00
N ILE A 135 -8.23 4.49 5.12
CA ILE A 135 -9.43 5.29 4.87
C ILE A 135 -9.92 4.97 3.47
N HIS A 136 -11.20 4.70 3.37
CA HIS A 136 -11.90 4.24 2.20
C HIS A 136 -13.00 5.22 1.83
N ILE A 137 -13.27 5.25 0.54
CA ILE A 137 -14.41 5.96 -0.04
C ILE A 137 -15.28 4.99 -0.82
N TRP A 138 -16.53 5.36 -1.02
CA TRP A 138 -17.42 4.67 -1.94
C TRP A 138 -17.35 5.35 -3.31
N ASP A 139 -16.87 4.64 -4.33
CA ASP A 139 -16.70 5.16 -5.68
C ASP A 139 -17.02 4.07 -6.71
N ASP A 140 -17.78 4.42 -7.75
CA ASP A 140 -18.28 3.47 -8.76
C ASP A 140 -18.87 2.17 -8.19
N TYR A 141 -19.76 2.27 -7.19
CA TYR A 141 -20.38 1.10 -6.54
C TYR A 141 -19.42 0.17 -5.80
N THR A 142 -18.19 0.62 -5.53
CA THR A 142 -17.17 -0.16 -4.85
C THR A 142 -16.52 0.63 -3.72
N MET A 143 -16.15 -0.05 -2.64
CA MET A 143 -15.32 0.54 -1.60
C MET A 143 -13.86 0.50 -2.03
N LYS A 144 -13.23 1.68 -2.14
CA LYS A 144 -11.83 1.82 -2.55
C LYS A 144 -11.03 2.41 -1.39
N PRO A 145 -10.00 1.71 -0.86
CA PRO A 145 -9.03 2.33 0.02
C PRO A 145 -8.22 3.38 -0.75
N VAL A 146 -8.11 4.58 -0.19
CA VAL A 146 -7.44 5.73 -0.82
C VAL A 146 -6.32 6.30 0.06
N VAL A 147 -6.38 6.09 1.36
CA VAL A 147 -5.31 6.44 2.30
C VAL A 147 -4.93 5.19 3.07
N TYR A 148 -3.63 5.00 3.28
CA TYR A 148 -3.09 3.94 4.11
C TYR A 148 -2.15 4.53 5.16
N ALA A 149 -2.04 3.86 6.29
CA ALA A 149 -1.03 4.14 7.29
C ALA A 149 -0.50 2.87 7.95
N ALA A 150 0.74 2.92 8.40
CA ALA A 150 1.29 1.98 9.36
C ALA A 150 1.47 2.72 10.70
N LEU A 151 0.79 2.23 11.75
CA LEU A 151 0.72 2.90 13.05
C LEU A 151 1.30 2.00 14.15
N LEU A 152 2.12 2.58 15.03
CA LEU A 152 2.78 1.84 16.11
C LEU A 152 1.86 1.49 17.28
N ASN A 153 0.76 2.21 17.44
CA ASN A 153 -0.19 2.00 18.52
C ASN A 153 -1.60 2.44 18.07
N LYS A 154 -2.55 2.36 19.00
CA LYS A 154 -3.96 2.74 18.81
C LYS A 154 -4.40 3.84 19.75
N ASN A 155 -3.48 4.75 20.09
CA ASN A 155 -3.75 5.82 21.04
C ASN A 155 -4.27 7.05 20.29
N ILE A 156 -5.07 7.88 20.96
CA ILE A 156 -5.68 9.08 20.37
C ILE A 156 -4.63 9.97 19.70
N ASN A 157 -3.48 10.18 20.35
CA ASN A 157 -2.40 11.03 19.83
C ASN A 157 -1.83 10.55 18.48
N THR A 158 -1.74 9.23 18.28
CA THR A 158 -1.23 8.66 17.02
C THR A 158 -2.20 8.90 15.87
N TYR A 159 -3.50 8.72 16.10
CA TYR A 159 -4.52 9.06 15.11
C TYR A 159 -4.61 10.56 14.85
N ASP A 160 -4.55 11.37 15.90
CA ASP A 160 -4.63 12.83 15.79
C ASP A 160 -3.52 13.39 14.90
N ILE A 161 -2.29 12.90 15.10
CA ILE A 161 -1.15 13.31 14.28
C ILE A 161 -1.28 12.76 12.86
N PHE A 162 -1.67 11.50 12.68
CA PHE A 162 -1.92 10.95 11.35
C PHE A 162 -2.97 11.76 10.55
N LEU A 163 -4.09 12.12 11.18
CA LEU A 163 -5.17 12.90 10.55
C LEU A 163 -4.76 14.36 10.30
N SER A 164 -3.95 14.95 11.20
CA SER A 164 -3.39 16.29 11.02
C SER A 164 -2.44 16.34 9.81
N GLU A 165 -1.54 15.35 9.70
CA GLU A 165 -0.62 15.20 8.56
C GLU A 165 -1.37 14.96 7.25
N LEU A 166 -2.43 14.13 7.27
CA LEU A 166 -3.29 13.91 6.12
C LEU A 166 -3.99 15.21 5.68
N THR A 167 -4.49 15.99 6.64
CA THR A 167 -5.15 17.28 6.37
C THR A 167 -4.16 18.30 5.82
N ALA A 168 -2.95 18.36 6.36
CA ALA A 168 -1.88 19.21 5.84
C ALA A 168 -1.51 18.82 4.40
N TYR A 169 -1.34 17.53 4.14
CA TYR A 169 -1.07 17.02 2.79
C TYR A 169 -2.21 17.30 1.80
N ALA A 170 -3.46 17.20 2.23
CA ALA A 170 -4.58 17.58 1.37
C ALA A 170 -4.54 19.06 1.00
N LYS A 171 -4.24 19.93 1.97
CA LYS A 171 -4.10 21.38 1.74
C LYS A 171 -2.97 21.70 0.76
N THR A 172 -1.82 21.02 0.84
CA THR A 172 -0.72 21.24 -0.13
C THR A 172 -1.08 20.80 -1.54
N ASN A 173 -2.08 19.92 -1.69
CA ASN A 173 -2.66 19.52 -2.98
C ASN A 173 -3.90 20.37 -3.36
N GLY A 174 -4.18 21.46 -2.66
CA GLY A 174 -5.31 22.35 -2.94
C GLY A 174 -6.68 21.79 -2.57
N ILE A 175 -6.73 20.76 -1.71
CA ILE A 175 -7.95 20.07 -1.31
C ILE A 175 -8.27 20.37 0.16
N SER A 176 -9.51 20.74 0.44
CA SER A 176 -10.04 20.79 1.80
C SER A 176 -10.84 19.53 2.10
N LEU A 177 -10.44 18.83 3.15
CA LEU A 177 -11.12 17.62 3.60
C LEU A 177 -12.31 17.99 4.50
N LEU A 178 -13.53 17.81 3.97
CA LEU A 178 -14.78 18.15 4.66
C LEU A 178 -15.79 16.98 4.60
N PRO A 179 -15.46 15.82 5.22
CA PRO A 179 -16.37 14.69 5.22
C PRO A 179 -17.69 15.03 5.94
N LYS A 180 -18.82 14.59 5.38
CA LYS A 180 -20.14 14.69 6.02
C LYS A 180 -20.37 13.57 7.02
N SER A 181 -19.88 12.36 6.74
CA SER A 181 -19.94 11.25 7.69
C SER A 181 -18.74 10.33 7.57
N ILE A 182 -18.38 9.76 8.71
CA ILE A 182 -17.25 8.82 8.80
C ILE A 182 -17.76 7.59 9.56
N LEU A 183 -17.68 6.44 8.91
CA LEU A 183 -17.93 5.15 9.52
C LEU A 183 -16.59 4.60 10.03
N ILE A 184 -16.52 4.27 11.31
CA ILE A 184 -15.30 3.77 11.94
C ILE A 184 -15.61 2.51 12.75
N ASP A 185 -14.61 1.68 13.00
CA ASP A 185 -14.75 0.59 13.97
C ASP A 185 -14.99 1.13 15.40
N PHE A 186 -15.34 0.25 16.34
CA PHE A 186 -15.61 0.64 17.74
C PHE A 186 -14.38 1.12 18.52
N GLU A 187 -13.26 1.41 17.86
CA GLU A 187 -12.07 1.90 18.53
C GLU A 187 -12.24 3.36 18.96
N MET A 188 -12.40 3.54 20.27
CA MET A 188 -12.70 4.84 20.86
C MET A 188 -11.60 5.89 20.65
N ALA A 189 -10.35 5.43 20.48
CA ALA A 189 -9.24 6.31 20.17
C ALA A 189 -9.36 6.95 18.78
N ALA A 190 -9.69 6.13 17.77
CA ALA A 190 -9.99 6.61 16.42
C ALA A 190 -11.20 7.55 16.45
N TYR A 191 -12.29 7.17 17.12
CA TYR A 191 -13.48 8.02 17.28
C TYR A 191 -13.13 9.42 17.77
N ASN A 192 -12.39 9.50 18.88
CA ASN A 192 -12.03 10.78 19.48
C ASN A 192 -11.12 11.62 18.56
N ALA A 193 -10.18 10.99 17.87
CA ALA A 193 -9.30 11.68 16.93
C ALA A 193 -10.05 12.21 15.71
N PHE A 194 -10.94 11.42 15.10
CA PHE A 194 -11.80 11.88 14.00
C PHE A 194 -12.74 12.99 14.44
N SER A 195 -13.35 12.87 15.64
CA SER A 195 -14.26 13.89 16.17
C SER A 195 -13.54 15.22 16.42
N LYS A 196 -12.27 15.17 16.82
CA LYS A 196 -11.44 16.36 17.01
C LYS A 196 -11.03 16.99 15.67
N ASN A 197 -10.58 16.18 14.71
CA ASN A 197 -10.05 16.67 13.43
C ASN A 197 -11.15 17.08 12.43
N PHE A 198 -12.33 16.47 12.50
CA PHE A 198 -13.48 16.75 11.64
C PHE A 198 -14.76 16.97 12.48
N PRO A 199 -14.84 18.07 13.24
CA PRO A 199 -15.90 18.29 14.24
C PRO A 199 -17.30 18.45 13.64
N THR A 200 -17.41 18.73 12.33
CA THR A 200 -18.69 18.86 11.63
C THR A 200 -19.19 17.53 11.04
N SER A 201 -18.38 16.48 11.06
CA SER A 201 -18.73 15.18 10.49
C SER A 201 -19.58 14.36 11.44
N LYS A 202 -20.57 13.64 10.89
CA LYS A 202 -21.33 12.64 11.63
C LYS A 202 -20.54 11.34 11.72
N ILE A 203 -19.99 11.03 12.89
CA ILE A 203 -19.25 9.78 13.13
C ILE A 203 -20.24 8.68 13.54
N LYS A 204 -20.09 7.49 12.95
CA LYS A 204 -20.86 6.29 13.29
C LYS A 204 -19.91 5.13 13.54
N GLY A 205 -20.24 4.28 14.52
CA GLY A 205 -19.62 2.97 14.67
C GLY A 205 -20.17 1.97 13.63
N CYS A 206 -19.31 1.10 13.11
CA CYS A 206 -19.64 -0.04 12.26
C CYS A 206 -19.77 -1.32 13.07
#